data_AF-A0A975VH88-F1
#
_entry.id   AF-A0A975VH88-F1
#
_cell.length_a   1.000
_cell.length_b   1.000
_cell.length_c   1.000
_cell.angle_alpha   90.00
_cell.angle_beta   90.00
_cell.angle_gamma   90.00
#
_symmetry.space_group_name_H-M   'P 1'
#
loop_
_entity.id
_entity.type
_entity.pdbx_description
1 polymer ?
#
loop_
_entity_poly.entity_id
_entity_poly.type
_entity_poly.pdbx_seq_one_letter_code
_entity_poly.pdbx_strand_id
1 'polypeptide(L)'
;MQRLEQALALCESKSFGHDEFIALLNHELRTPLGALLAASEVLDSVTPGSPDDASARAVIARQVRQMGSVLDELVRIGRTIASRQEI
;
A
#
# COMPACT_ATOMS: atom_id res chain seq x y z
N MET A 1 8.14 1.49 -6.21
CA MET A 1 8.66 2.86 -6.45
C MET A 1 8.51 3.27 -7.90
N GLN A 2 9.13 2.59 -8.87
CA GLN A 2 9.12 3.01 -10.29
C GLN A 2 7.72 3.11 -10.95
N ARG A 3 6.76 2.26 -10.56
CA ARG A 3 5.35 2.35 -11.01
C ARG A 3 4.58 3.53 -10.38
N LEU A 4 5.00 3.97 -9.21
CA LEU A 4 4.36 5.06 -8.46
C LEU A 4 4.83 6.42 -8.97
N GLU A 5 6.11 6.54 -9.30
CA GLU A 5 6.66 7.71 -10.01
C GLU A 5 6.07 7.85 -11.43
N GLN A 6 5.84 6.74 -12.12
CA GLN A 6 5.15 6.74 -13.42
C GLN A 6 3.67 7.15 -13.31
N ALA A 7 2.97 6.71 -12.25
CA ALA A 7 1.61 7.16 -11.96
C ALA A 7 1.57 8.67 -11.62
N LEU A 8 2.56 9.17 -10.87
CA LEU A 8 2.72 10.61 -10.60
C LEU A 8 2.93 11.43 -11.87
N ALA A 9 3.78 10.99 -12.80
CA ALA A 9 4.00 11.65 -14.08
C ALA A 9 2.77 11.62 -15.00
N LEU A 10 1.97 10.54 -14.95
CA LEU A 10 0.69 10.45 -15.66
C LEU A 10 -0.38 11.39 -15.04
N CYS A 11 -0.39 11.53 -13.71
CA CYS A 11 -1.30 12.41 -12.94
C CYS A 11 -1.14 13.91 -13.24
N GLU A 12 0.03 14.38 -13.72
CA GLU A 12 0.26 15.79 -14.04
C GLU A 12 -0.56 16.29 -15.25
N SER A 13 -1.07 15.39 -16.10
CA SER A 13 -1.67 15.71 -17.41
C SER A 13 -3.12 16.25 -17.41
N LYS A 14 -3.62 16.72 -16.25
CA LYS A 14 -4.98 17.26 -16.02
C LYS A 14 -6.06 16.19 -15.93
N SER A 15 -6.42 15.89 -14.68
CA SER A 15 -7.64 15.19 -14.27
C SER A 15 -7.66 13.69 -14.58
N PHE A 16 -6.82 12.90 -13.88
CA PHE A 16 -7.18 11.51 -13.63
C PHE A 16 -8.56 11.49 -12.98
N GLY A 17 -9.51 10.78 -13.58
CA GLY A 17 -10.80 10.52 -12.97
C GLY A 17 -10.55 9.90 -11.61
N HIS A 18 -11.12 10.50 -10.56
CA HIS A 18 -11.10 10.00 -9.19
C HIS A 18 -11.19 8.46 -9.11
N ASP A 19 -11.99 7.86 -10.00
CA ASP A 19 -12.20 6.42 -10.13
C ASP A 19 -10.94 5.61 -10.46
N GLU A 20 -10.04 6.09 -11.31
CA GLU A 20 -8.82 5.36 -11.70
C GLU A 20 -7.76 5.39 -10.59
N PHE A 21 -7.68 6.51 -9.85
CA PHE A 21 -6.88 6.61 -8.63
C PHE A 21 -7.39 5.65 -7.54
N ILE A 22 -8.70 5.57 -7.35
CA ILE A 22 -9.33 4.65 -6.40
C ILE A 22 -9.12 3.18 -6.81
N ALA A 23 -9.16 2.87 -8.11
CA ALA A 23 -8.88 1.53 -8.61
C ALA A 23 -7.42 1.10 -8.35
N LEU A 24 -6.45 1.99 -8.62
CA LEU A 24 -5.04 1.77 -8.33
C LEU A 24 -4.79 1.60 -6.83
N LEU A 25 -5.36 2.47 -6.00
CA LEU A 25 -5.25 2.35 -4.55
C LEU A 25 -5.81 1.01 -4.03
N ASN A 26 -6.98 0.62 -4.51
CA ASN A 26 -7.59 -0.67 -4.14
C ASN A 26 -6.68 -1.86 -4.47
N HIS A 27 -5.99 -1.81 -5.60
CA HIS A 27 -5.05 -2.85 -6.00
C HIS A 27 -3.81 -2.84 -5.08
N GLU A 28 -3.20 -1.67 -4.88
CA GLU A 28 -2.02 -1.49 -4.04
C GLU A 28 -2.26 -1.81 -2.56
N LEU A 29 -3.50 -1.71 -2.06
CA LEU A 29 -3.87 -2.15 -0.71
C LEU A 29 -4.22 -3.65 -0.65
N ARG A 30 -4.84 -4.21 -1.68
CA ARG A 30 -5.17 -5.65 -1.71
C ARG A 30 -3.93 -6.53 -1.68
N THR A 31 -2.86 -6.14 -2.38
CA THR A 31 -1.61 -6.92 -2.41
C THR A 31 -0.98 -7.14 -1.03
N PRO A 32 -0.67 -6.11 -0.22
CA PRO A 32 -0.10 -6.30 1.11
C PRO A 32 -1.07 -6.99 2.07
N LEU A 33 -2.38 -6.75 1.96
CA LEU A 33 -3.39 -7.45 2.77
C LEU A 33 -3.43 -8.96 2.48
N GLY A 34 -3.35 -9.36 1.21
CA GLY A 34 -3.26 -10.78 0.85
C GLY A 34 -2.01 -11.45 1.41
N ALA A 35 -0.87 -10.75 1.36
CA ALA A 35 0.38 -11.25 1.95
C ALA A 35 0.32 -11.33 3.48
N LEU A 36 -0.38 -10.41 4.15
CA LEU A 36 -0.62 -10.45 5.60
C LEU A 36 -1.51 -11.62 6.01
N LEU A 37 -2.58 -11.89 5.24
CA LEU A 37 -3.47 -13.01 5.49
C LEU A 37 -2.71 -14.34 5.35
N ALA A 38 -2.01 -14.53 4.24
CA ALA A 38 -1.23 -15.75 4.00
C ALA A 38 -0.14 -15.96 5.07
N ALA A 39 0.55 -14.89 5.50
CA ALA A 39 1.54 -15.01 6.57
C ALA A 39 0.91 -15.34 7.93
N SER A 40 -0.30 -14.84 8.21
CA SER A 40 -1.04 -15.19 9.43
C SER A 40 -1.44 -16.67 9.43
N GLU A 41 -1.91 -17.20 8.28
CA GLU A 41 -2.23 -18.63 8.13
C GLU A 41 -1.00 -19.53 8.34
N VAL A 42 0.19 -19.07 7.92
CA VAL A 42 1.45 -19.76 8.23
C VAL A 42 1.71 -19.76 9.73
N LEU A 43 1.55 -18.63 10.43
CA LEU A 43 1.76 -18.58 11.88
C LEU A 43 0.85 -19.54 12.66
N ASP A 44 -0.37 -19.75 12.19
CA ASP A 44 -1.33 -20.67 12.81
C ASP A 44 -0.98 -22.16 12.59
N SER A 45 -0.15 -22.48 11.60
CA SER A 45 0.16 -23.85 11.18
C SER A 45 1.58 -24.32 11.54
N VAL A 46 2.48 -23.42 11.94
CA VAL A 46 3.88 -23.74 12.24
C VAL A 46 4.18 -23.75 13.74
N THR A 47 5.29 -24.40 14.13
CA THR A 47 5.75 -24.37 15.52
C THR A 47 6.25 -22.96 15.88
N PRO A 48 5.82 -22.39 17.03
CA PRO A 48 6.34 -21.10 17.50
C PRO A 48 7.87 -21.10 17.63
N GLY A 49 8.53 -20.05 17.15
CA GLY A 49 9.99 -19.93 17.18
C GLY A 49 10.73 -20.74 16.11
N SER A 50 10.02 -21.47 15.24
CA SER A 50 10.62 -22.09 14.06
C SER A 50 11.12 -21.04 13.05
N PRO A 51 12.01 -21.41 12.11
CA PRO A 51 12.40 -20.52 11.01
C PRO A 51 11.22 -19.98 10.20
N ASP A 52 10.17 -20.79 10.03
CA ASP A 52 8.97 -20.41 9.29
C ASP A 52 8.11 -19.40 10.08
N ASP A 53 7.99 -19.55 11.41
CA ASP A 53 7.38 -18.53 12.28
C ASP A 53 8.11 -17.18 12.17
N ALA A 54 9.44 -17.21 12.24
CA ALA A 54 10.26 -16.01 12.11
C ALA A 54 10.11 -15.34 10.72
N SER A 55 10.06 -16.15 9.65
CA SER A 55 9.86 -15.69 8.29
C SER A 55 8.49 -15.05 8.09
N ALA A 56 7.42 -15.69 8.57
CA ALA A 56 6.06 -15.17 8.49
C ALA A 56 5.92 -13.83 9.26
N ARG A 57 6.48 -13.73 10.47
CA ARG A 57 6.53 -12.47 11.23
C ARG A 57 7.28 -11.37 10.48
N ALA A 58 8.37 -11.70 9.80
CA ALA A 58 9.13 -10.74 9.00
C ALA A 58 8.35 -10.26 7.77
N VAL A 59 7.58 -11.14 7.12
CA VAL A 59 6.64 -10.76 6.05
C VAL A 59 5.61 -9.79 6.59
N ILE A 60 4.94 -10.12 7.70
CA ILE A 60 3.93 -9.25 8.32
C ILE A 60 4.51 -7.86 8.61
N ALA A 61 5.66 -7.79 9.29
CA ALA A 61 6.30 -6.53 9.63
C ALA A 61 6.63 -5.67 8.41
N ARG A 62 7.08 -6.30 7.30
CA ARG A 62 7.35 -5.59 6.05
C ARG A 62 6.08 -5.07 5.41
N GLN A 63 5.02 -5.87 5.32
CA GLN A 63 3.76 -5.46 4.69
C GLN A 63 3.07 -4.34 5.46
N VAL A 64 3.08 -4.39 6.81
CA VAL A 64 2.55 -3.30 7.64
C VAL A 64 3.28 -1.98 7.38
N ARG A 65 4.62 -2.01 7.30
CA ARG A 65 5.40 -0.80 6.97
C ARG A 65 5.10 -0.28 5.56
N GLN A 66 4.95 -1.17 4.58
CA GLN A 66 4.60 -0.79 3.22
C GLN A 66 3.22 -0.13 3.16
N MET A 67 2.22 -0.68 3.87
CA MET A 67 0.88 -0.08 3.95
C MET A 67 0.91 1.31 4.59
N GLY A 68 1.71 1.51 5.65
CA GLY A 68 1.90 2.83 6.25
C GLY A 68 2.38 3.87 5.24
N SER A 69 3.38 3.52 4.43
CA SER A 69 3.90 4.41 3.37
C SER A 69 2.84 4.77 2.32
N VAL A 70 1.98 3.81 1.93
CA VAL A 70 0.89 4.07 0.97
C VAL A 70 -0.13 5.04 1.57
N LEU A 71 -0.50 4.84 2.84
CA LEU A 71 -1.43 5.73 3.54
C LEU A 71 -0.87 7.16 3.70
N ASP A 72 0.41 7.30 4.03
CA ASP A 72 1.07 8.61 4.14
C ASP A 72 1.04 9.36 2.81
N GLU A 73 1.20 8.65 1.70
CA GLU A 73 1.12 9.21 0.36
C GLU A 73 -0.30 9.66 -0.01
N LEU A 74 -1.32 8.88 0.36
CA LEU A 74 -2.72 9.31 0.21
C LEU A 74 -3.00 10.61 0.95
N VAL A 75 -2.54 10.73 2.20
CA VAL A 75 -2.70 11.95 3.00
C VAL A 75 -2.01 13.13 2.31
N ARG A 76 -0.82 12.93 1.74
CA ARG A 76 -0.10 13.97 1.00
C ARG A 76 -0.87 14.41 -0.24
N ILE A 77 -1.41 13.47 -1.02
CA ILE A 77 -2.20 13.77 -2.22
C ILE A 77 -3.48 14.54 -1.86
N GLY A 78 -4.19 14.11 -0.81
CA GLY A 78 -5.39 14.80 -0.32
C GLY A 78 -5.14 16.27 0.06
N ARG A 79 -4.00 16.56 0.71
CA ARG A 79 -3.60 17.94 1.02
C ARG A 79 -3.34 18.79 -0.23
N THR A 80 -2.64 18.24 -1.22
CA THR A 80 -2.35 18.95 -2.48
C THR A 80 -3.63 19.31 -3.24
N ILE A 81 -4.62 18.42 -3.25
CA ILE A 81 -5.93 18.67 -3.88
C ILE A 81 -6.66 19.80 -3.14
N ALA A 82 -6.68 19.76 -1.80
CA ALA A 82 -7.34 20.78 -0.99
C ALA A 82 -6.72 22.17 -1.19
N SER A 83 -5.39 22.28 -1.18
CA SER A 83 -4.68 23.56 -1.37
C SER A 83 -4.87 24.17 -2.76
N ARG A 84 -5.28 23.39 -3.77
CA ARG A 84 -5.59 23.90 -5.12
C ARG A 84 -7.00 24.49 -5.25
N GLN A 85 -7.90 24.23 -4.31
CA GLN A 85 -9.26 24.80 -4.34
C GLN A 85 -9.34 26.20 -3.69
N GLU A 86 -8.25 26.68 -3.09
CA GLU A 86 -8.17 28.00 -2.45
C GLU A 86 -7.56 29.11 -3.34
N ILE A 87 -7.35 28.84 -4.64
CA ILE A 87 -6.84 29.79 -5.65
C ILE A 87 -7.84 29.87 -6.80
#